data_AF-G2MFC0-F1
#
_entry.id   AF-G2MFC0-F1
#
_cell.length_a   1.000
_cell.length_b   1.000
_cell.length_c   1.000
_cell.angle_alpha   90.00
_cell.angle_beta   90.00
_cell.angle_gamma   90.00
#
_symmetry.space_group_name_H-M   'P 1'
#
loop_
_entity.id
_entity.type
_entity.pdbx_description
1 polymer ?
#
loop_
_entity_poly.entity_id
_entity_poly.type
_entity_poly.pdbx_seq_one_letter_code
_entity_poly.pdbx_strand_id
1 'polypeptide(L)'
;MMLIVAVLMLAFLIFVHELGHFTIARICGVKVEVFSIGFGKKLCFFKLFGTQFALSLIPLGGYVKLKGMDKEEKGANETQADDSYAQKSPYDKIH
;
A
#
# COMPACT_ATOMS: atom_id res chain seq x y z
N MET A 1 10.80 -17.76 -20.55
CA MET A 1 12.05 -17.25 -19.93
C MET A 1 12.10 -15.72 -19.94
N MET A 2 12.07 -15.06 -21.12
CA MET A 2 12.19 -13.59 -21.24
C MET A 2 11.16 -12.79 -20.42
N LEU A 3 9.89 -13.20 -20.43
CA LEU A 3 8.83 -12.49 -19.72
C LEU A 3 9.01 -12.53 -18.19
N ILE A 4 9.48 -13.66 -17.65
CA ILE A 4 9.71 -13.81 -16.21
C ILE A 4 10.85 -12.88 -15.78
N VAL A 5 11.93 -12.84 -16.57
CA VAL A 5 13.07 -11.94 -16.32
C VAL A 5 12.63 -10.47 -16.42
N ALA A 6 11.81 -10.10 -17.41
CA ALA A 6 11.30 -8.74 -17.56
C ALA A 6 10.45 -8.31 -16.35
N VAL A 7 9.54 -9.17 -15.88
CA VAL A 7 8.71 -8.89 -14.71
C VAL A 7 9.56 -8.74 -13.44
N LEU A 8 10.57 -9.60 -13.25
CA LEU A 8 11.48 -9.50 -12.11
C LEU A 8 12.31 -8.22 -12.13
N MET A 9 12.84 -7.82 -13.30
CA MET A 9 13.58 -6.57 -13.46
C MET A 9 12.71 -5.35 -13.20
N LEU A 10 11.47 -5.36 -13.70
CA LEU A 10 10.51 -4.29 -13.45
C LEU A 10 10.14 -4.20 -11.96
N ALA A 11 9.86 -5.33 -11.33
CA ALA A 11 9.58 -5.39 -9.89
C ALA A 11 10.75 -4.86 -9.05
N PHE A 12 11.99 -5.21 -9.43
CA PHE A 12 13.19 -4.72 -8.77
C PHE A 12 13.39 -3.20 -8.97
N LEU A 13 13.17 -2.69 -10.17
CA LEU A 13 13.26 -1.26 -10.46
C LEU A 13 12.25 -0.45 -9.65
N ILE A 14 11.01 -0.92 -9.59
CA ILE A 14 9.95 -0.33 -8.77
C ILE A 14 10.31 -0.37 -7.30
N PHE A 15 10.83 -1.50 -6.80
CA PHE A 15 11.29 -1.62 -5.42
C PHE A 15 12.34 -0.56 -5.07
N VAL A 16 13.33 -0.36 -5.95
CA VAL A 16 14.36 0.67 -5.75
C VAL A 16 13.75 2.09 -5.82
N HIS A 17 12.78 2.33 -6.70
CA HIS A 17 12.08 3.62 -6.80
C HIS A 17 11.36 3.99 -5.50
N GLU A 18 10.53 3.08 -4.97
CA GLU A 18 9.82 3.30 -3.71
C GLU A 18 10.79 3.41 -2.53
N LEU A 19 11.87 2.61 -2.53
CA LEU A 19 12.91 2.70 -1.50
C LEU A 19 13.60 4.07 -1.51
N GLY A 20 13.73 4.70 -2.68
CA GLY A 20 14.20 6.07 -2.82
C GLY A 20 13.31 7.07 -2.09
N HIS A 21 11.99 7.02 -2.33
CA HIS A 21 11.02 7.86 -1.63
C HIS A 21 11.05 7.64 -0.11
N PHE A 22 11.09 6.37 0.32
CA PHE A 22 11.21 6.02 1.73
C PHE A 22 12.46 6.61 2.36
N THR A 23 13.61 6.47 1.69
CA THR A 23 14.90 6.92 2.19
C THR A 23 14.96 8.44 2.29
N ILE A 24 14.53 9.15 1.24
CA ILE A 24 14.49 10.62 1.21
C ILE A 24 13.54 11.14 2.30
N ALA A 25 12.34 10.57 2.42
CA ALA A 25 11.39 10.96 3.47
C ALA A 25 11.98 10.80 4.87
N ARG A 26 12.68 9.68 5.13
CA ARG A 26 13.28 9.39 6.43
C ARG A 26 14.46 10.32 6.74
N ILE A 27 15.24 10.71 5.72
CA ILE A 27 16.32 11.70 5.85
C ILE A 27 15.76 13.10 6.12
N CYS A 28 14.65 13.47 5.47
CA CYS A 28 13.95 14.74 5.70
C CYS A 28 13.20 14.79 7.05
N GLY A 29 13.28 13.74 7.88
CA GLY A 29 12.57 13.67 9.16
C GLY A 29 11.06 13.42 9.04
N VAL A 30 10.57 13.09 7.84
CA VAL A 30 9.17 12.75 7.60
C VAL A 30 8.94 11.30 8.00
N LYS A 31 7.94 11.05 8.85
CA LYS A 31 7.56 9.69 9.22
C LYS A 31 6.81 9.03 8.07
N VAL A 32 7.24 7.84 7.69
CA VAL A 32 6.54 6.99 6.73
C VAL A 32 5.62 6.05 7.48
N GLU A 33 4.32 6.08 7.19
CA GLU A 33 3.33 5.22 7.82
C GLU A 33 3.20 3.87 7.12
N VAL A 34 3.26 3.86 5.79
CA VAL A 34 3.13 2.64 4.98
C VAL A 34 4.17 2.64 3.87
N PHE A 35 4.84 1.52 3.69
CA PHE A 35 5.70 1.21 2.57
C PHE A 35 5.16 -0.08 1.92
N SER A 36 4.52 0.03 0.77
CA SER A 36 3.93 -1.12 0.07
C SER A 36 4.70 -1.41 -1.21
N ILE A 37 5.17 -2.64 -1.35
CA ILE A 37 5.70 -3.17 -2.61
C ILE A 37 4.56 -3.92 -3.29
N GLY A 38 4.16 -3.43 -4.45
CA GLY A 38 3.03 -3.94 -5.20
C GLY A 38 1.69 -3.29 -4.85
N PHE A 39 0.69 -3.60 -5.68
CA PHE A 39 -0.69 -3.17 -5.54
C PHE A 39 -1.64 -4.36 -5.26
N GLY A 40 -2.86 -4.01 -4.83
CA GLY A 40 -3.94 -4.97 -4.61
C GLY A 40 -3.88 -5.67 -3.26
N LYS A 41 -4.31 -6.93 -3.24
CA LYS A 41 -4.36 -7.76 -2.03
C LYS A 41 -2.97 -7.90 -1.39
N LYS A 42 -2.85 -7.47 -0.14
CA LYS A 42 -1.65 -7.64 0.69
C LYS A 42 -1.46 -9.12 0.99
N LEU A 43 -0.33 -9.68 0.55
CA LEU A 43 0.10 -11.04 0.83
C LEU A 43 0.68 -11.15 2.25
N CYS A 44 1.52 -10.20 2.61
CA CYS A 44 2.07 -10.09 3.96
C CYS A 44 2.30 -8.64 4.33
N PHE A 45 2.25 -8.36 5.63
CA PHE A 45 2.60 -7.05 6.16
C PHE A 45 3.20 -7.20 7.55
N PHE A 46 4.15 -6.34 7.88
CA PHE A 46 4.75 -6.25 9.21
C PHE A 46 5.01 -4.79 9.57
N LYS A 47 5.02 -4.47 10.86
CA LYS A 47 5.32 -3.12 11.34
C LYS A 47 6.72 -3.10 11.92
N LEU A 48 7.55 -2.19 11.43
CA LEU A 48 8.92 -2.02 11.91
C LEU A 48 9.28 -0.53 11.96
N PHE A 49 9.90 -0.08 13.05
CA PHE A 49 10.31 1.32 13.26
C PHE A 49 9.20 2.37 13.04
N GLY A 50 7.94 2.01 13.26
CA GLY A 50 6.78 2.89 13.04
C GLY A 50 6.30 2.96 11.60
N THR A 51 6.87 2.17 10.68
CA THR A 51 6.44 2.02 9.29
C THR A 51 5.82 0.63 9.08
N GLN A 52 4.68 0.57 8.40
CA GLN A 52 4.06 -0.68 7.97
C GLN A 52 4.63 -1.08 6.60
N PHE A 53 5.44 -2.14 6.57
CA PHE A 53 5.92 -2.76 5.36
C PHE A 53 4.87 -3.75 4.88
N ALA A 54 4.41 -3.61 3.63
CA ALA A 54 3.44 -4.51 3.01
C ALA A 54 3.98 -5.03 1.67
N LEU A 55 3.70 -6.29 1.38
CA LEU A 55 3.95 -6.90 0.09
C LEU A 55 2.61 -7.35 -0.50
N SER A 56 2.30 -6.90 -1.70
CA SER A 56 1.02 -7.16 -2.38
C SER A 56 1.19 -8.08 -3.58
N LEU A 57 0.09 -8.66 -4.03
CA LEU A 57 0.07 -9.69 -5.08
C LEU A 57 0.58 -9.18 -6.44
N ILE A 58 0.33 -7.92 -6.78
CA ILE A 58 0.67 -7.35 -8.10
C ILE A 58 1.98 -6.58 -7.99
N PRO A 59 3.10 -7.06 -8.56
CA PRO A 59 4.41 -6.41 -8.43
C PRO A 59 4.61 -5.21 -9.37
N LEU A 60 3.56 -4.77 -10.08
CA LEU A 60 3.61 -3.70 -11.09
C LEU A 60 3.53 -2.28 -10.51
N GLY A 61 3.91 -2.11 -9.23
CA GLY A 61 4.10 -0.79 -8.63
C GLY A 61 4.28 -0.88 -7.12
N GLY A 62 3.97 0.19 -6.42
CA GLY A 62 4.11 0.32 -4.98
C GLY A 62 3.69 1.71 -4.54
N TYR A 63 3.69 1.96 -3.24
CA TYR A 63 3.47 3.30 -2.72
C TYR A 63 4.12 3.52 -1.35
N VAL A 64 4.54 4.76 -1.12
CA VAL A 64 5.03 5.25 0.17
C VAL A 64 4.05 6.26 0.75
N LYS A 65 3.44 5.92 1.87
CA LYS A 65 2.48 6.77 2.57
C LYS A 65 3.17 7.59 3.65
N LEU A 66 3.23 8.90 3.45
CA LEU A 66 3.87 9.84 4.38
C LEU A 66 2.87 10.35 5.42
N LYS A 67 3.32 10.45 6.67
CA LYS A 67 2.53 10.94 7.78
C LYS A 67 2.08 12.38 7.51
N GLY A 68 0.77 12.60 7.46
CA GLY A 68 0.16 13.93 7.29
C GLY A 68 -0.30 14.29 5.88
N MET A 69 -0.04 13.45 4.86
CA MET A 69 -0.66 13.61 3.53
C MET A 69 -2.14 13.17 3.51
N ASP A 70 -2.60 12.51 4.57
CA ASP A 70 -3.93 11.91 4.69
C ASP A 70 -5.09 12.87 4.99
N LYS A 71 -4.84 14.18 5.11
CA LYS A 71 -5.95 15.10 5.37
C LYS A 71 -6.92 15.23 4.19
N GLU A 72 -6.58 14.75 2.99
CA GLU A 72 -7.46 14.90 1.82
C GLU A 72 -7.75 13.63 1.01
N GLU A 73 -7.04 12.51 1.17
CA GLU A 73 -7.26 11.33 0.30
C GLU A 73 -7.90 10.14 1.02
N LYS A 74 -9.22 10.25 1.24
CA LYS A 74 -10.10 9.08 1.21
C LYS A 74 -10.27 8.65 -0.24
N GLY A 75 -9.46 7.73 -0.74
CA GLY A 75 -9.78 7.05 -2.00
C GLY A 75 -8.61 6.53 -2.81
N ALA A 76 -8.10 5.36 -2.45
CA ALA A 76 -7.57 4.41 -3.45
C ALA A 76 -7.74 2.99 -2.91
N ASN A 77 -8.81 2.35 -3.40
CA ASN A 77 -9.16 0.92 -3.35
C ASN A 77 -7.93 0.03 -3.69
N GLU A 78 -7.80 -1.26 -3.36
CA GLU A 78 -8.70 -2.40 -3.15
C GLU A 78 -7.78 -3.60 -2.76
N THR A 79 -8.10 -4.49 -1.83
CA THR A 79 -9.07 -5.59 -1.98
C THR A 79 -9.66 -5.98 -0.62
N GLN A 80 -10.99 -6.03 -0.60
CA GLN A 80 -11.83 -6.66 0.42
C GLN A 80 -11.41 -8.09 0.79
N ALA A 81 -11.40 -8.35 2.09
CA ALA A 81 -11.86 -9.58 2.73
C ALA A 81 -11.99 -9.18 4.21
N ASP A 82 -13.08 -8.56 4.59
CA ASP A 82 -14.30 -9.16 5.15
C ASP A 82 -14.51 -8.37 6.47
N ASP A 83 -15.73 -8.25 6.97
CA ASP A 83 -16.08 -7.52 8.21
C ASP A 83 -16.19 -5.99 8.14
N SER A 84 -17.16 -5.47 7.39
CA SER A 84 -17.72 -4.15 7.72
C SER A 84 -19.24 -4.12 7.61
N TYR A 85 -19.86 -4.11 8.79
CA TYR A 85 -21.28 -3.92 9.12
C TYR A 85 -21.94 -2.64 8.56
N ALA A 86 -21.39 -2.02 7.51
CA ALA A 86 -21.86 -0.78 6.89
C ALA A 86 -22.77 -1.00 5.66
N GLN A 87 -23.01 -2.25 5.25
CA GLN A 87 -24.04 -2.59 4.26
C GLN A 87 -25.32 -3.02 4.97
N LYS A 88 -26.09 -2.04 5.48
CA LYS A 88 -27.53 -2.23 5.67
C LYS A 88 -28.28 -1.16 4.89
N SER A 89 -29.30 -1.59 4.16
CA SER A 89 -30.22 -0.74 3.41
C SER A 89 -31.00 0.19 4.37
N PRO A 90 -31.30 1.44 4.00
CA PRO A 90 -31.97 2.43 4.86
C PRO A 90 -33.32 1.99 5.47
N TYR A 91 -33.98 0.97 4.89
CA TYR A 91 -35.30 0.53 5.31
C TYR A 91 -35.33 -0.35 6.58
N ASP A 92 -34.17 -0.74 7.11
CA ASP A 92 -34.04 -1.41 8.42
C ASP A 92 -33.94 -0.40 9.59
N LYS A 93 -34.08 0.91 9.33
CA LYS A 93 -33.93 1.98 10.33
C LYS A 93 -35.25 2.57 10.82
N ILE A 94 -36.38 2.02 10.40
CA ILE A 94 -37.72 2.43 10.83
C ILE A 94 -38.70 1.24 10.73
N HIS A 95 -38.47 0.23 11.57
CA HIS A 95 -39.50 -0.56 12.24
C HIS A 95 -38.86 -1.29 13.43
#